data_AF-A0A944V0U5-F1
#
_entry.id   AF-A0A944V0U5-F1
#
_cell.length_a   1.000
_cell.length_b   1.000
_cell.length_c   1.000
_cell.angle_alpha   90.00
_cell.angle_beta   90.00
_cell.angle_gamma   90.00
#
_symmetry.space_group_name_H-M   'P 1'
#
loop_
_entity.id
_entity.type
_entity.pdbx_description
1 polymer ?
#
loop_
_entity_poly.entity_id
_entity_poly.type
_entity_poly.pdbx_seq_one_letter_code
_entity_poly.pdbx_strand_id
1 'polypeptide(L)' 'MLEEPPKHVKFILATTETHKVPETIISRCQRYDFKRISDTDINDRLLHIAKEEKIKTDEKSINYIVKHSSG' A
#
# COMPACT_ATOMS: atom_id res chain seq x y z
N MET A 1 11.12 9.67 24.02
CA MET A 1 9.92 8.83 24.23
C MET A 1 9.50 7.95 23.04
N LEU A 2 10.29 7.82 21.97
CA LEU A 2 10.23 6.65 21.06
C LEU A 2 11.21 5.53 21.51
N GLU A 3 12.20 5.92 22.32
CA GLU A 3 13.34 5.12 22.78
C GLU A 3 12.99 4.11 23.87
N GLU A 4 11.99 4.43 24.70
CA GLU A 4 11.43 3.52 25.71
C GLU A 4 9.90 3.60 25.67
N PRO A 5 9.25 2.95 24.69
CA PRO A 5 7.80 2.90 24.65
C PRO A 5 7.30 2.01 25.80
N PRO A 6 6.16 2.34 26.42
CA PRO A 6 5.50 1.42 27.35
C PRO A 6 5.27 0.06 26.68
N LYS A 7 5.38 -1.04 27.45
CA LYS A 7 5.34 -2.42 26.90
C LYS A 7 4.11 -2.73 26.03
N HIS A 8 3.00 -2.03 26.24
CA HIS A 8 1.74 -2.22 25.53
C HIS A 8 1.55 -1.29 24.33
N VAL A 9 2.44 -0.31 24.12
CA VAL A 9 2.32 0.67 23.04
C VAL A 9 3.06 0.19 21.81
N LYS A 10 2.42 0.33 20.65
CA LYS A 10 3.02 0.11 19.33
C LYS A 10 2.84 1.37 18.49
N PHE A 11 3.90 1.78 17.79
CA PHE A 11 3.87 2.87 16.84
C PHE A 11 3.83 2.31 15.42
N ILE A 12 2.90 2.83 14.61
CA ILE A 12 2.85 2.58 13.18
C ILE A 12 2.95 3.95 12.51
N LEU A 13 4.03 4.14 11.75
CA LEU A 13 4.33 5.40 11.06
C LEU A 13 4.23 5.14 9.55
N ALA A 14 3.58 6.05 8.82
CA ALA A 14 3.44 6.00 7.37
C ALA A 14 3.81 7.35 6.77
N THR A 15 4.60 7.35 5.69
CA THR A 15 5.01 8.56 4.97
C THR A 15 5.16 8.26 3.47
N THR A 16 4.90 9.26 2.63
CA THR A 16 5.21 9.24 1.19
C THR A 16 6.55 9.93 0.89
N GLU A 17 7.16 10.58 1.88
CA GLU A 17 8.41 11.36 1.74
C GLU A 17 9.44 10.90 2.78
N THR A 18 9.96 9.68 2.62
CA THR A 18 10.88 9.06 3.61
C THR A 18 12.13 9.90 3.89
N HIS A 19 12.61 10.67 2.91
CA HIS A 19 13.77 11.55 3.06
C HIS A 19 13.54 12.74 4.01
N LYS A 20 12.28 13.08 4.32
CA LYS A 20 11.95 14.12 5.31
C LYS A 20 11.89 13.57 6.74
N VAL A 21 11.94 12.26 6.91
CA VAL A 21 11.90 11.62 8.23
C VAL A 21 13.30 11.70 8.86
N PRO A 22 13.44 12.19 10.10
CA PRO A 22 14.74 12.24 10.78
C PRO A 22 15.37 10.85 10.90
N GLU A 23 16.70 10.76 10.72
CA GLU A 23 17.45 9.51 10.87
C GLU A 23 17.27 8.87 12.25
N THR A 24 17.04 9.68 13.29
CA THR A 24 16.79 9.23 14.67
C THR A 24 15.48 8.45 14.85
N ILE A 25 14.51 8.64 13.96
CA ILE A 25 13.27 7.86 13.91
C ILE A 25 13.50 6.60 13.07
N ILE A 26 14.16 6.73 11.92
CA ILE A 26 14.45 5.61 11.01
C ILE A 26 15.29 4.55 11.71
N SER A 27 16.29 4.95 12.51
CA SER A 27 17.20 4.04 13.22
C SER A 27 16.52 3.24 14.35
N ARG A 28 15.31 3.62 14.77
CA ARG A 28 14.57 3.01 15.89
C ARG A 28 13.31 2.27 15.45
N CYS A 29 13.01 2.29 14.16
CA CYS A 29 11.81 1.68 13.59
C CYS A 29 12.20 0.58 12.60
N GLN A 30 11.42 -0.49 12.59
CA GLN A 30 11.47 -1.42 11.46
C GLN A 30 10.85 -0.73 10.24
N ARG A 31 11.67 -0.53 9.21
CA ARG A 31 11.22 0.07 7.96
C ARG A 31 10.71 -1.00 7.00
N TYR A 32 9.55 -0.72 6.40
CA TYR A 32 8.99 -1.49 5.31
C TYR A 32 8.69 -0.52 4.15
N ASP A 33 9.34 -0.75 3.02
CA ASP A 33 9.06 0.00 1.80
C ASP A 33 7.98 -0.72 0.99
N PHE A 34 6.82 -0.09 0.86
CA PHE A 34 5.77 -0.58 -0.02
C PHE A 34 6.13 -0.24 -1.46
N LYS A 35 6.28 -1.28 -2.27
CA LYS A 35 6.42 -1.13 -3.72
C LYS A 35 5.05 -0.88 -4.33
N ARG A 36 5.04 -0.23 -5.50
CA ARG A 36 3.84 -0.14 -6.33
C ARG A 36 3.31 -1.52 -6.64
N ILE A 37 1.99 -1.65 -6.65
CA ILE A 37 1.33 -2.90 -7.01
C ILE A 37 1.49 -3.10 -8.52
N SER A 38 1.73 -4.34 -8.96
CA SER A 38 1.84 -4.59 -10.40
C SER A 38 0.48 -4.48 -11.08
N ASP A 39 0.46 -4.05 -12.35
CA ASP A 39 -0.77 -3.99 -13.15
C ASP A 39 -1.54 -5.31 -13.14
N THR A 40 -0.82 -6.44 -13.19
CA THR A 40 -1.39 -7.79 -13.10
C THR A 40 -2.12 -8.01 -11.76
N ASP A 41 -1.48 -7.67 -10.65
CA ASP A 41 -2.08 -7.84 -9.32
C ASP A 41 -3.31 -6.93 -9.13
N ILE A 42 -3.27 -5.70 -9.69
CA ILE A 42 -4.42 -4.78 -9.67
C ILE A 42 -5.57 -5.37 -10.50
N ASN A 43 -5.27 -5.89 -11.70
CA ASN A 43 -6.26 -6.51 -12.59
C ASN A 43 -6.94 -7.70 -11.91
N ASP A 44 -6.15 -8.65 -11.40
CA ASP A 44 -6.65 -9.85 -10.74
C ASP A 44 -7.52 -9.51 -9.53
N ARG A 45 -7.11 -8.49 -8.76
CA ARG A 45 -7.87 -8.02 -7.61
C ARG A 45 -9.20 -7.38 -8.01
N LEU A 46 -9.22 -6.57 -9.07
CA LEU A 46 -10.44 -5.95 -9.58
C LEU A 46 -11.42 -6.99 -10.11
N LEU A 47 -10.94 -8.00 -10.84
CA LEU A 47 -11.77 -9.11 -11.32
C LEU A 47 -12.35 -9.93 -10.17
N HIS A 48 -11.55 -10.19 -9.14
CA HIS A 48 -12.00 -10.89 -7.94
C HIS A 48 -13.14 -10.13 -7.24
N ILE A 49 -12.96 -8.82 -6.98
CA ILE A 49 -13.98 -7.97 -6.35
C ILE A 49 -15.24 -7.90 -7.22
N ALA A 50 -15.10 -7.68 -8.53
CA ALA A 50 -16.25 -7.61 -9.44
C ALA A 50 -17.08 -8.89 -9.42
N LYS A 51 -16.42 -10.05 -9.32
CA LYS A 51 -17.08 -11.35 -9.19
C LYS A 51 -17.85 -11.47 -7.86
N GLU A 52 -17.24 -11.07 -6.74
CA GLU A 52 -17.89 -11.11 -5.42
C GLU A 52 -19.12 -10.18 -5.35
N GLU A 53 -18.99 -8.99 -5.92
CA GLU A 53 -20.04 -7.98 -5.99
C GLU A 53 -21.08 -8.26 -7.09
N LYS A 54 -20.91 -9.33 -7.87
CA LYS A 54 -21.77 -9.73 -9.00
C LYS A 54 -21.91 -8.63 -10.08
N ILE A 55 -20.85 -7.85 -10.26
CA ILE A 55 -20.75 -6.82 -11.29
C ILE A 55 -20.24 -7.48 -12.59
N LYS A 56 -20.95 -7.26 -13.70
CA LYS A 56 -20.45 -7.65 -15.01
C LYS A 56 -19.37 -6.66 -15.45
N THR A 57 -18.18 -7.17 -15.75
CA THR A 57 -17.04 -6.38 -16.20
C THR A 57 -16.53 -6.89 -17.53
N ASP A 58 -16.13 -5.96 -18.40
CA ASP A 58 -15.38 -6.28 -19.61
C ASP A 58 -13.87 -6.09 -19.38
N GLU A 59 -13.07 -6.94 -20.01
CA GLU A 59 -11.60 -6.94 -19.86
C GLU A 59 -10.97 -5.60 -20.29
N LYS A 60 -11.54 -4.94 -21.31
CA LYS A 60 -11.03 -3.67 -21.81
C LYS A 60 -11.19 -2.55 -20.79
N SER A 61 -12.33 -2.47 -20.12
CA SER A 61 -12.59 -1.51 -19.05
C SER A 61 -11.67 -1.74 -17.85
N ILE A 62 -11.46 -3.00 -17.43
CA ILE A 62 -10.54 -3.30 -16.33
C ILE A 62 -9.10 -2.90 -16.71
N ASN A 63 -8.64 -3.28 -17.90
CA ASN A 63 -7.31 -2.89 -18.39
C ASN A 63 -7.15 -1.36 -18.50
N TYR A 64 -8.21 -0.65 -18.89
CA TYR A 64 -8.21 0.81 -18.93
C TYR A 64 -8.06 1.41 -17.53
N ILE A 65 -8.79 0.91 -16.55
CA ILE A 65 -8.68 1.35 -15.14
C ILE A 65 -7.28 1.08 -14.61
N VAL A 66 -6.76 -0.13 -14.81
CA VAL A 66 -5.41 -0.53 -14.36
C VAL A 66 -4.34 0.41 -14.94
N LYS A 67 -4.40 0.67 -16.26
CA LYS A 67 -3.43 1.56 -16.94
C LYS A 67 -3.45 3.01 -16.42
N HIS A 68 -4.59 3.47 -15.90
CA HIS A 68 -4.73 4.81 -15.32
C HIS A 68 -4.60 4.81 -13.79
N SER A 69 -4.51 3.63 -13.17
CA SER A 69 -4.16 3.50 -11.77
C SER A 69 -2.65 3.65 -11.65
N SER A 70 -2.19 4.56 -10.80
CA SER A 70 -0.76 4.91 -10.71
C SER A 70 0.11 3.87 -9.98
N GLY A 71 -0.43 2.68 -9.67
CA GLY A 71 0.27 1.57 -9.00
C GLY A 71 0.70 1.82 -7.56
#